data_AF-A0AAW5C3X0-F1
#
_entry.id   AF-A0AAW5C3X0-F1
#
_cell.length_a   1.000
_cell.length_b   1.000
_cell.length_c   1.000
_cell.angle_alpha   90.00
_cell.angle_beta   90.00
_cell.angle_gamma   90.00
#
_symmetry.space_group_name_H-M   'P 1'
#
loop_
_entity.id
_entity.type
_entity.pdbx_description
1 polymer ?
#
loop_
_entity_poly.entity_id
_entity_poly.type
_entity_poly.pdbx_seq_one_letter_code
_entity_poly.pdbx_strand_id
1 'polypeptide(L)'
;MSRKTMASSTRSAIGIAVMAVMSIGIIAFSNPLYHALKGPITTSQPEIPLADGTYIHEAPEPDSNGFRDSTRITVSNGIIVSCVWDSFDAEGNGKQKLSMDGHYVMTENGPTWKAQADAVGRYVIEHQKVNGLANQDGYATDTVSSVSINVYPFINGVEECLKQAAEQ
;
A
#
# COMPACT_ATOMS: atom_id res chain seq x y z
N MET A 1 -36.98 34.09 16.30
CA MET A 1 -36.16 33.31 17.25
C MET A 1 -36.80 31.95 17.44
N SER A 2 -36.15 30.87 16.98
CA SER A 2 -35.89 29.68 17.81
C SER A 2 -35.03 28.70 17.01
N ARG A 3 -33.78 28.52 17.43
CA ARG A 3 -32.85 27.53 16.88
C ARG A 3 -33.27 26.15 17.40
N LYS A 4 -33.41 25.16 16.52
CA LYS A 4 -33.42 23.75 16.92
C LYS A 4 -31.99 23.22 16.83
N THR A 5 -31.48 22.79 17.97
CA THR A 5 -30.18 22.13 18.16
C THR A 5 -30.37 20.61 18.09
N MET A 6 -29.28 19.91 17.72
CA MET A 6 -28.96 18.48 17.89
C MET A 6 -29.44 17.56 16.74
N ALA A 7 -28.67 16.59 16.23
CA ALA A 7 -27.53 15.88 16.82
C ALA A 7 -26.45 15.48 15.79
N SER A 8 -25.22 15.43 16.29
CA SER A 8 -23.99 14.99 15.63
C SER A 8 -23.77 13.49 15.81
N SER A 9 -23.08 12.90 14.83
CA SER A 9 -22.23 11.70 14.91
C SER A 9 -22.89 10.32 14.96
N THR A 10 -22.91 9.67 13.80
CA THR A 10 -22.81 8.20 13.70
C THR A 10 -21.46 7.85 13.08
N ARG A 11 -20.38 7.95 13.88
CA ARG A 11 -19.17 7.16 13.66
C ARG A 11 -19.35 5.89 14.47
N SER A 12 -19.39 4.70 13.87
CA SER A 12 -18.93 3.43 14.44
C SER A 12 -19.49 2.23 13.66
N ALA A 13 -18.61 1.40 13.10
CA ALA A 13 -18.68 -0.08 13.13
C ALA A 13 -17.76 -0.74 12.08
N ILE A 14 -17.51 -0.09 10.93
CA ILE A 14 -16.79 -0.71 9.80
C ILE A 14 -15.27 -0.81 10.04
N GLY A 15 -14.69 0.12 10.81
CA GLY A 15 -13.23 0.20 11.00
C GLY A 15 -12.59 -0.82 11.95
N ILE A 16 -13.36 -1.66 12.65
CA ILE A 16 -12.78 -2.58 13.66
C ILE A 16 -12.44 -3.96 13.05
N ALA A 17 -13.14 -4.38 11.98
CA ALA A 17 -12.92 -5.71 11.38
C ALA A 17 -11.66 -5.78 10.48
N VAL A 18 -11.20 -4.65 9.95
CA VAL A 18 -10.03 -4.58 9.02
C VAL A 18 -8.70 -4.90 9.72
N MET A 19 -8.61 -4.68 11.04
CA MET A 19 -7.36 -4.80 11.80
C MET A 19 -6.91 -6.25 12.10
N ALA A 20 -7.75 -7.26 11.90
CA ALA A 20 -7.41 -8.64 12.28
C ALA A 20 -6.64 -9.42 11.19
N VAL A 21 -6.78 -9.05 9.92
CA VAL A 21 -6.18 -9.82 8.79
C VAL A 21 -4.76 -9.35 8.47
N MET A 22 -4.34 -8.18 8.97
CA MET A 22 -3.04 -7.56 8.68
C MET A 22 -1.85 -8.15 9.48
N SER A 23 -2.12 -9.02 10.46
CA SER A 23 -1.18 -9.28 11.56
C SER A 23 -0.23 -10.47 11.41
N ILE A 24 -0.32 -11.29 10.35
CA ILE A 24 0.46 -12.55 10.27
C ILE A 24 1.59 -12.50 9.21
N GLY A 25 1.56 -11.58 8.25
CA GLY A 25 2.58 -11.52 7.18
C GLY A 25 3.88 -10.74 7.51
N ILE A 26 3.95 -10.02 8.63
CA ILE A 26 4.97 -8.97 8.85
C ILE A 26 6.27 -9.49 9.47
N ILE A 27 6.24 -10.60 10.21
CA ILE A 27 7.37 -10.98 11.08
C ILE A 27 8.62 -11.43 10.29
N ALA A 28 8.49 -11.89 9.04
CA ALA A 28 9.62 -12.41 8.29
C ALA A 28 10.41 -11.36 7.48
N PHE A 29 9.84 -10.20 7.13
CA PHE A 29 10.48 -9.22 6.24
C PHE A 29 11.13 -8.03 6.94
N SER A 30 10.64 -7.62 8.12
CA SER A 30 11.08 -6.39 8.79
C SER A 30 11.89 -6.60 10.08
N ASN A 31 12.32 -7.84 10.36
CA ASN A 31 13.04 -8.11 11.61
C ASN A 31 14.47 -7.53 11.52
N PRO A 32 14.96 -6.74 12.50
CA PRO A 32 16.33 -6.21 12.48
C PRO A 32 17.41 -7.29 12.33
N LEU A 33 17.12 -8.50 12.82
CA LEU A 33 17.97 -9.68 12.65
C LEU A 33 18.06 -10.15 11.19
N TYR A 34 17.00 -9.99 10.39
CA TYR A 34 17.00 -10.33 8.96
C TYR A 34 17.91 -9.38 8.16
N HIS A 35 17.92 -8.08 8.48
CA HIS A 35 18.80 -7.10 7.83
C HIS A 35 20.27 -7.29 8.21
N ALA A 36 20.57 -7.60 9.48
CA ALA A 36 21.93 -7.87 9.93
C ALA A 36 22.56 -9.10 9.23
N LEU A 37 21.75 -10.09 8.85
CA LEU A 37 22.21 -11.33 8.21
C LEU A 37 22.34 -11.25 6.69
N LYS A 38 21.61 -10.35 6.02
CA LYS A 38 21.55 -10.30 4.54
C LYS A 38 22.15 -9.05 3.90
N GLY A 39 22.60 -8.08 4.70
CA GLY A 39 23.07 -6.80 4.19
C GLY A 39 21.92 -5.82 3.89
N PRO A 40 22.23 -4.59 3.45
CA PRO A 40 21.23 -3.57 3.18
C PRO A 40 20.31 -4.01 2.03
N ILE A 41 18.99 -3.88 2.22
CA ILE A 41 17.96 -4.22 1.21
C ILE A 41 18.14 -3.36 -0.05
N THR A 42 18.59 -2.12 0.13
CA THR A 42 18.92 -1.16 -0.91
C THR A 42 20.03 -0.25 -0.42
N THR A 43 20.80 0.32 -1.34
CA THR A 43 21.75 1.41 -1.07
C THR A 43 21.12 2.79 -1.29
N SER A 44 19.91 2.84 -1.88
CA SER A 44 19.13 4.07 -2.06
C SER A 44 18.69 4.62 -0.70
N GLN A 45 18.44 5.93 -0.64
CA GLN A 45 17.93 6.61 0.54
C GLN A 45 16.69 7.43 0.15
N PRO A 46 15.70 7.57 1.05
CA PRO A 46 14.61 8.50 0.86
C PRO A 46 15.09 9.93 0.61
N GLU A 47 14.31 10.71 -0.14
CA GLU A 47 14.66 12.11 -0.46
C GLU A 47 14.56 13.04 0.76
N ILE A 48 13.80 12.62 1.77
CA ILE A 48 13.62 13.32 3.05
C ILE A 48 13.78 12.31 4.20
N PRO A 49 14.23 12.74 5.40
CA PRO A 49 14.26 11.87 6.57
C PRO A 49 12.87 11.31 6.90
N LEU A 50 12.79 10.01 7.17
CA LEU A 50 11.57 9.32 7.57
C LEU A 50 11.72 8.80 9.00
N ALA A 51 10.70 8.99 9.83
CA ALA A 51 10.65 8.37 11.14
C ALA A 51 10.36 6.86 11.02
N ASP A 52 10.95 6.08 11.92
CA ASP A 52 10.70 4.65 12.01
C ASP A 52 9.26 4.38 12.46
N GLY A 53 8.59 3.45 11.80
CA GLY A 53 7.17 3.20 12.08
C GLY A 53 6.49 2.38 11.00
N THR A 54 5.20 2.11 11.21
CA THR A 54 4.31 1.56 10.20
C THR A 54 3.23 2.58 9.89
N TYR A 55 3.13 2.94 8.62
CA TYR A 55 2.22 3.97 8.12
C TYR A 55 1.23 3.31 7.17
N ILE A 56 -0.04 3.67 7.30
CA ILE A 56 -1.13 3.10 6.52
C ILE A 56 -1.93 4.25 5.92
N HIS A 57 -2.23 4.15 4.64
CA HIS A 57 -3.17 5.02 3.95
C HIS A 57 -4.27 4.17 3.33
N GLU A 58 -5.52 4.57 3.54
CA GLU A 58 -6.69 4.01 2.88
C GLU A 58 -7.33 5.09 2.00
N ALA A 59 -7.71 4.72 0.78
CA ALA A 59 -8.40 5.62 -0.12
C ALA A 59 -9.72 6.09 0.55
N PRO A 60 -10.08 7.38 0.40
CA PRO A 60 -11.26 7.96 1.06
C PRO A 60 -12.57 7.35 0.55
N GLU A 61 -12.60 6.89 -0.70
CA GLU A 61 -13.76 6.25 -1.34
C GLU A 61 -13.31 4.99 -2.11
N PRO A 62 -14.21 4.00 -2.30
CA PRO A 62 -13.92 2.86 -3.16
C PRO A 62 -13.88 3.26 -4.64
N ASP A 63 -13.23 2.42 -5.45
CA ASP A 63 -13.23 2.50 -6.91
C ASP A 63 -14.61 2.17 -7.50
N SER A 64 -14.76 2.30 -8.82
CA SER A 64 -16.01 2.00 -9.52
C SER A 64 -16.44 0.54 -9.44
N ASN A 65 -15.54 -0.36 -9.01
CA ASN A 65 -15.81 -1.78 -8.81
C ASN A 65 -16.09 -2.11 -7.33
N GLY A 66 -16.17 -1.10 -6.45
CA GLY A 66 -16.46 -1.27 -5.03
C GLY A 66 -15.25 -1.65 -4.17
N PHE A 67 -14.02 -1.55 -4.70
CA PHE A 67 -12.81 -1.86 -3.94
C PHE A 67 -12.12 -0.60 -3.42
N ARG A 68 -11.71 -0.61 -2.15
CA ARG A 68 -11.00 0.48 -1.50
C ARG A 68 -9.52 0.15 -1.37
N ASP A 69 -8.67 0.97 -1.98
CA ASP A 69 -7.22 0.80 -1.90
C ASP A 69 -6.67 1.06 -0.50
N SER A 70 -5.69 0.24 -0.11
CA SER A 70 -4.95 0.35 1.14
C SER A 70 -3.47 0.13 0.86
N THR A 71 -2.66 1.11 1.24
CA THR A 71 -1.20 1.05 1.15
C THR A 71 -0.63 1.06 2.56
N ARG A 72 0.31 0.15 2.84
CA ARG A 72 1.08 0.10 4.08
C ARG A 72 2.56 0.17 3.76
N ILE A 73 3.28 1.06 4.44
CA ILE A 73 4.74 1.07 4.44
C ILE A 73 5.27 0.83 5.86
N THR A 74 6.43 0.21 5.95
CA THR A 74 7.20 0.13 7.20
C THR A 74 8.55 0.79 6.97
N VAL A 75 8.89 1.73 7.85
CA VAL A 75 10.18 2.41 7.88
C VAL A 75 10.99 1.87 9.06
N SER A 76 12.24 1.52 8.82
CA SER A 76 13.19 1.13 9.85
C SER A 76 14.58 1.64 9.50
N ASN A 77 15.27 2.23 10.48
CA ASN A 77 16.52 2.95 10.29
C ASN A 77 16.41 4.03 9.19
N GLY A 78 15.28 4.72 9.13
CA GLY A 78 15.02 5.80 8.17
C GLY A 78 14.86 5.35 6.72
N ILE A 79 14.76 4.04 6.44
CA ILE A 79 14.49 3.51 5.10
C ILE A 79 13.19 2.68 5.06
N ILE A 80 12.52 2.68 3.92
CA ILE A 80 11.35 1.84 3.63
C ILE A 80 11.84 0.39 3.50
N VAL A 81 11.44 -0.47 4.45
CA VAL A 81 11.78 -1.90 4.47
C VAL A 81 10.62 -2.81 4.07
N SER A 82 9.40 -2.26 4.00
CA SER A 82 8.20 -2.94 3.52
C SER A 82 7.27 -1.95 2.84
N CYS A 83 6.65 -2.37 1.74
CA CYS A 83 5.65 -1.63 1.00
C CYS A 83 4.63 -2.62 0.43
N VAL A 84 3.40 -2.55 0.91
CA VAL A 84 2.31 -3.48 0.57
C VAL A 84 1.12 -2.68 0.07
N TRP A 85 0.59 -3.08 -1.08
CA TRP A 85 -0.63 -2.52 -1.67
C TRP A 85 -1.68 -3.61 -1.82
N ASP A 86 -2.86 -3.39 -1.26
CA ASP A 86 -4.04 -4.22 -1.48
C ASP A 86 -5.25 -3.32 -1.74
N SER A 87 -6.35 -3.93 -2.17
CA SER A 87 -7.61 -3.25 -2.42
C SER A 87 -8.73 -4.15 -1.92
N PHE A 88 -9.60 -3.65 -1.06
CA PHE A 88 -10.59 -4.45 -0.33
C PHE A 88 -12.00 -4.16 -0.78
N ASP A 89 -12.80 -5.18 -1.04
CA ASP A 89 -14.24 -5.01 -1.27
C ASP A 89 -14.99 -4.62 0.02
N ALA A 90 -16.30 -4.40 -0.09
CA ALA A 90 -17.16 -4.05 1.04
C ALA A 90 -17.26 -5.15 2.12
N GLU A 91 -16.90 -6.39 1.78
CA GLU A 91 -16.89 -7.55 2.68
C GLU A 91 -15.52 -7.76 3.35
N GLY A 92 -14.50 -6.99 2.95
CA GLY A 92 -13.14 -7.07 3.46
C GLY A 92 -12.27 -8.09 2.73
N ASN A 93 -12.67 -8.60 1.57
CA ASN A 93 -11.83 -9.48 0.76
C ASN A 93 -10.83 -8.64 -0.05
N GLY A 94 -9.54 -8.93 0.12
CA GLY A 94 -8.46 -8.24 -0.60
C GLY A 94 -8.23 -8.81 -2.01
N LYS A 95 -8.00 -7.93 -2.99
CA LYS A 95 -7.63 -8.29 -4.37
C LYS A 95 -6.39 -9.17 -4.42
N GLN A 96 -5.43 -9.02 -3.50
CA GLN A 96 -4.29 -9.93 -3.44
C GLN A 96 -4.73 -11.39 -3.27
N LYS A 97 -5.53 -11.66 -2.24
CA LYS A 97 -6.03 -13.02 -1.94
C LYS A 97 -6.95 -13.50 -3.05
N LEU A 98 -7.92 -12.70 -3.46
CA LEU A 98 -8.86 -13.05 -4.52
C LEU A 98 -8.13 -13.40 -5.83
N SER A 99 -7.07 -12.69 -6.18
CA SER A 99 -6.29 -12.96 -7.39
C SER A 99 -5.42 -14.21 -7.30
N MET A 100 -4.93 -14.58 -6.10
CA MET A 100 -4.25 -15.84 -5.88
C MET A 100 -5.21 -17.03 -5.95
N ASP A 101 -6.41 -16.87 -5.40
CA ASP A 101 -7.44 -17.91 -5.35
C ASP A 101 -8.19 -18.05 -6.69
N GLY A 102 -7.86 -17.22 -7.70
CA GLY A 102 -8.48 -17.24 -9.02
C GLY A 102 -9.87 -16.60 -9.08
N HIS A 103 -10.31 -15.95 -8.00
CA HIS A 103 -11.57 -15.20 -7.92
C HIS A 103 -11.49 -13.77 -8.45
N TYR A 104 -10.28 -13.28 -8.73
CA TYR A 104 -10.03 -11.99 -9.37
C TYR A 104 -9.01 -12.14 -10.50
N VAL A 105 -9.50 -12.41 -11.71
CA VAL A 105 -8.67 -12.62 -12.91
C VAL A 105 -8.69 -11.35 -13.76
N MET A 106 -7.52 -10.71 -13.90
CA MET A 106 -7.35 -9.52 -14.73
C MET A 106 -7.23 -9.89 -16.22
N THR A 107 -6.41 -10.89 -16.51
CA THR A 107 -6.18 -11.43 -17.85
C THR A 107 -5.90 -12.92 -17.70
N GLU A 108 -6.29 -13.73 -18.68
CA GLU A 108 -6.15 -15.19 -18.61
C GLU A 108 -4.68 -15.65 -18.56
N ASN A 109 -3.79 -14.93 -19.24
CA ASN A 109 -2.37 -15.29 -19.38
C ASN A 109 -1.38 -14.28 -18.75
N GLY A 110 -1.88 -13.19 -18.16
CA GLY A 110 -1.03 -12.16 -17.56
C GLY A 110 -0.86 -12.35 -16.04
N PRO A 111 0.00 -11.53 -15.42
CA PRO A 111 0.28 -11.66 -14.00
C PRO A 111 -0.96 -11.35 -13.15
N THR A 112 -1.07 -12.06 -12.02
CA THR A 112 -2.13 -11.80 -11.04
C THR A 112 -2.02 -10.39 -10.48
N TRP A 113 -3.14 -9.86 -9.98
CA TRP A 113 -3.13 -8.54 -9.34
C TRP A 113 -2.10 -8.47 -8.21
N LYS A 114 -2.00 -9.54 -7.39
CA LYS A 114 -0.95 -9.66 -6.37
C LYS A 114 0.46 -9.55 -6.94
N ALA A 115 0.78 -10.30 -8.00
CA ALA A 115 2.13 -10.28 -8.57
C ALA A 115 2.51 -8.88 -9.06
N GLN A 116 1.54 -8.16 -9.62
CA GLN A 116 1.72 -6.77 -10.05
C GLN A 116 1.88 -5.80 -8.86
N ALA A 117 1.04 -5.94 -7.82
CA ALA A 117 1.13 -5.14 -6.60
C ALA A 117 2.47 -5.36 -5.85
N ASP A 118 2.94 -6.60 -5.78
CA ASP A 118 4.24 -6.94 -5.20
C ASP A 118 5.40 -6.35 -6.02
N ALA A 119 5.26 -6.26 -7.35
CA ALA A 119 6.28 -5.70 -8.22
C ALA A 119 6.47 -4.20 -7.97
N VAL A 120 5.37 -3.44 -7.86
CA VAL A 120 5.44 -2.00 -7.57
C VAL A 120 5.86 -1.71 -6.12
N GLY A 121 5.45 -2.54 -5.15
CA GLY A 121 5.94 -2.43 -3.77
C GLY A 121 7.45 -2.63 -3.66
N ARG A 122 7.99 -3.61 -4.40
CA ARG A 122 9.44 -3.84 -4.47
C ARG A 122 10.18 -2.68 -5.11
N TYR A 123 9.64 -2.09 -6.18
CA TYR A 123 10.23 -0.89 -6.78
C TYR A 123 10.43 0.21 -5.73
N VAL A 124 9.41 0.49 -4.92
CA VAL A 124 9.48 1.52 -3.87
C VAL A 124 10.52 1.18 -2.80
N ILE A 125 10.63 -0.08 -2.38
CA ILE A 125 11.66 -0.52 -1.43
C ILE A 125 13.07 -0.36 -2.03
N GLU A 126 13.27 -0.67 -3.31
CA GLU A 126 14.58 -0.57 -3.95
C GLU A 126 14.99 0.89 -4.21
N HIS A 127 14.05 1.74 -4.59
CA HIS A 127 14.33 3.11 -5.03
C HIS A 127 14.09 4.16 -3.94
N GLN A 128 13.39 3.80 -2.85
CA GLN A 128 13.01 4.67 -1.75
C GLN A 128 12.16 5.88 -2.16
N LYS A 129 11.45 5.75 -3.30
CA LYS A 129 10.58 6.79 -3.88
C LYS A 129 9.61 6.17 -4.90
N VAL A 130 8.61 6.95 -5.30
CA VAL A 130 7.64 6.60 -6.36
C VAL A 130 7.96 7.23 -7.71
N ASN A 131 8.80 8.27 -7.74
CA ASN A 131 9.19 8.92 -8.99
C ASN A 131 9.86 7.91 -9.94
N GLY A 132 9.46 7.93 -11.21
CA GLY A 132 9.88 6.98 -12.25
C GLY A 132 9.06 5.70 -12.32
N LEU A 133 8.17 5.43 -11.34
CA LEU A 133 7.37 4.21 -11.34
C LEU A 133 6.34 4.21 -12.48
N ALA A 134 5.65 5.34 -12.71
CA ALA A 134 4.58 5.44 -13.69
C ALA A 134 4.83 6.52 -14.76
N ASN A 135 4.24 6.31 -15.94
CA ASN A 135 4.10 7.31 -16.97
C ASN A 135 2.96 8.30 -16.65
N GLN A 136 2.70 9.25 -17.56
CA GLN A 136 1.66 10.28 -17.39
C GLN A 136 0.22 9.72 -17.36
N ASP A 137 0.01 8.51 -17.85
CA ASP A 137 -1.28 7.82 -17.86
C ASP A 137 -1.48 6.91 -16.63
N GLY A 138 -0.49 6.84 -15.74
CA GLY A 138 -0.55 6.06 -14.51
C GLY A 138 -0.22 4.58 -14.68
N TYR A 139 0.42 4.20 -15.78
CA TYR A 139 0.90 2.84 -16.01
C TYR A 139 2.39 2.74 -15.72
N ALA A 140 2.82 1.58 -15.23
CA ALA A 140 4.21 1.35 -14.92
C ALA A 140 5.11 1.60 -16.13
N THR A 141 6.27 2.24 -15.90
CA THR A 141 7.29 2.40 -16.93
C THR A 141 8.01 1.07 -17.21
N ASP A 142 8.89 1.02 -18.21
CA ASP A 142 9.68 -0.18 -18.56
C ASP A 142 10.46 -0.78 -17.37
N THR A 143 10.68 0.01 -16.31
CA THR A 143 11.32 -0.42 -15.07
C THR A 143 10.54 -1.52 -14.34
N VAL A 144 9.22 -1.61 -14.55
CA VAL A 144 8.36 -2.67 -14.01
C VAL A 144 7.42 -3.19 -15.10
N SER A 145 7.99 -3.61 -16.25
CA SER A 145 7.26 -3.95 -17.49
C SER A 145 6.21 -5.07 -17.37
N SER A 146 6.23 -5.87 -16.31
CA SER A 146 5.18 -6.87 -16.04
C SER A 146 3.88 -6.26 -15.49
N VAL A 147 3.89 -4.99 -15.08
CA VAL A 147 2.74 -4.31 -14.46
C VAL A 147 1.93 -3.60 -15.53
N SER A 148 0.68 -4.03 -15.69
CA SER A 148 -0.29 -3.47 -16.63
C SER A 148 -1.51 -2.84 -15.96
N ILE A 149 -1.63 -2.96 -14.63
CA ILE A 149 -2.62 -2.21 -13.85
C ILE A 149 -2.24 -0.74 -13.75
N ASN A 150 -3.25 0.13 -13.63
CA ASN A 150 -3.02 1.53 -13.27
C ASN A 150 -2.52 1.62 -11.83
N VAL A 151 -1.40 2.31 -11.61
CA VAL A 151 -0.69 2.36 -10.32
C VAL A 151 -0.82 3.72 -9.63
N TYR A 152 -1.62 4.65 -10.14
CA TYR A 152 -1.83 5.94 -9.46
C TYR A 152 -2.44 5.81 -8.06
N PRO A 153 -3.42 4.93 -7.81
CA PRO A 153 -3.92 4.73 -6.45
C PRO A 153 -2.83 4.28 -5.48
N PHE A 154 -1.92 3.42 -5.94
CA PHE A 154 -0.74 3.00 -5.17
C PHE A 154 0.23 4.16 -4.91
N ILE A 155 0.59 4.93 -5.95
CA ILE A 155 1.50 6.07 -5.84
C ILE A 155 0.96 7.07 -4.80
N ASN A 156 -0.31 7.43 -4.90
CA ASN A 156 -0.96 8.33 -3.95
C ASN A 156 -0.88 7.76 -2.52
N GLY A 157 -1.17 6.47 -2.35
CA GLY A 157 -1.11 5.81 -1.04
C GLY A 157 0.29 5.82 -0.43
N VAL A 158 1.34 5.59 -1.24
CA VAL A 158 2.73 5.69 -0.79
C VAL A 158 3.08 7.12 -0.41
N GLU A 159 2.73 8.11 -1.24
CA GLU A 159 3.02 9.53 -0.95
C GLU A 159 2.37 9.99 0.36
N GLU A 160 1.12 9.61 0.61
CA GLU A 160 0.45 9.90 1.88
C GLU A 160 1.12 9.22 3.07
N CYS A 161 1.60 7.99 2.91
CA CYS A 161 2.38 7.34 3.96
C CYS A 161 3.74 8.02 4.19
N LEU A 162 4.42 8.48 3.14
CA LEU A 162 5.69 9.19 3.25
C LEU A 162 5.52 10.55 3.95
N LYS A 163 4.43 11.28 3.68
CA LYS A 163 4.07 12.50 4.40
C LYS A 163 3.91 12.22 5.90
N GLN A 164 3.12 11.20 6.26
CA GLN A 164 2.93 10.80 7.66
C GLN A 164 4.25 10.45 8.36
N ALA A 165 5.20 9.84 7.63
CA ALA A 165 6.50 9.45 8.15
C ALA A 165 7.49 10.62 8.29
N ALA A 166 7.36 11.66 7.45
CA ALA A 166 8.23 12.83 7.45
C ALA A 166 7.80 13.92 8.45
N GLU A 167 6.54 13.93 8.86
CA GLU A 167 5.95 14.93 9.77
C GLU A 167 6.08 14.59 11.27
N GLN A 168 6.81 13.52 11.63
CA GLN A 168 6.98 13.07 13.03
C GLN A 168 8.12 13.77 13.77
#